data_AF-A0A3D2VCK3-F1
#
_entry.id   AF-A0A3D2VCK3-F1
#
_cell.length_a   1.000
_cell.length_b   1.000
_cell.length_c   1.000
_cell.angle_alpha   90.00
_cell.angle_beta   90.00
_cell.angle_gamma   90.00
#
_symmetry.space_group_name_H-M   'P 1'
#
loop_
_entity.id
_entity.type
_entity.pdbx_description
1 polymer ?
#
loop_
_entity_poly.entity_id
_entity_poly.type
_entity_poly.pdbx_seq_one_letter_code
_entity_poly.pdbx_strand_id
1 'polypeptide(L)' 'ETPTNPLLKVSDLEEMVKIARENDILLGVDATFATPVFLRPLEFGADIVMHSTTKYL' A
#
# COMPACT_ATOMS: atom_id res chain seq x y z
N GLU A 1 -2.15 5.16 -0.34
CA GLU A 1 -2.90 4.56 -1.46
C GLU A 1 -1.96 4.41 -2.63
N THR A 2 -1.77 3.20 -3.15
CA THR A 2 -0.94 3.01 -4.35
C THR A 2 -1.50 1.89 -5.22
N PRO A 3 -1.80 2.16 -6.52
CA PRO A 3 -1.82 3.47 -7.19
C PRO A 3 -2.82 4.47 -6.57
N THR A 4 -2.51 5.78 -6.59
CA THR A 4 -3.43 6.81 -6.06
C THR A 4 -4.61 7.08 -6.98
N ASN A 5 -5.80 7.31 -6.44
CA ASN A 5 -6.93 7.84 -7.20
C ASN A 5 -6.93 9.40 -7.21
N PRO A 6 -7.17 10.10 -8.33
CA PRO A 6 -7.31 9.64 -9.72
C PRO A 6 -5.99 9.68 -10.52
N LEU A 7 -4.91 10.17 -9.92
CA LEU A 7 -3.67 10.49 -10.62
C LEU A 7 -2.73 9.29 -10.86
N LEU A 8 -3.12 8.11 -10.39
CA LEU A 8 -2.43 6.82 -10.52
C LEU A 8 -0.95 6.87 -10.14
N LYS A 9 -0.59 7.68 -9.15
CA LYS A 9 0.80 7.74 -8.68
C LYS A 9 1.14 6.46 -7.94
N VAL A 10 2.28 5.88 -8.31
CA VAL A 10 2.84 4.71 -7.63
C VAL A 10 3.82 5.19 -6.57
N SER A 11 3.67 4.66 -5.36
CA SER A 11 4.58 4.91 -4.25
C SER A 11 5.58 3.77 -4.19
N ASP A 12 6.85 4.11 -3.94
CA ASP A 12 7.87 3.11 -3.67
C ASP A 12 7.64 2.53 -2.27
N LEU A 13 7.18 1.27 -2.21
CA LEU A 13 6.86 0.63 -0.94
C LEU A 13 8.11 0.38 -0.08
N GLU A 14 9.25 0.08 -0.68
CA GLU A 14 10.46 -0.24 0.06
C GLU A 14 10.99 1.01 0.79
N GLU A 15 11.01 2.15 0.10
CA GLU A 15 11.42 3.41 0.71
C GLU A 15 10.42 3.87 1.78
N MET A 16 9.11 3.69 1.54
CA MET A 16 8.09 4.02 2.54
C MET A 16 8.20 3.15 3.81
N VAL A 17 8.48 1.85 3.66
CA VAL A 17 8.71 0.93 4.78
C VAL A 17 9.96 1.33 5.55
N LYS A 18 11.04 1.69 4.85
CA LYS A 18 12.27 2.16 5.48
C LYS A 18 12.03 3.41 6.33
N ILE A 19 11.37 4.43 5.76
CA ILE A 19 11.04 5.67 6.48
C ILE A 19 10.16 5.39 7.69
N ALA A 20 9.14 4.54 7.55
CA ALA A 20 8.23 4.18 8.64
C ALA A 20 8.99 3.50 9.80
N ARG A 21 9.87 2.55 9.49
CA ARG A 21 10.69 1.84 10.48
C ARG A 21 11.71 2.74 11.18
N GLU A 22 12.37 3.64 10.45
CA GLU A 22 13.33 4.59 11.02
C GLU A 22 12.68 5.52 12.05
N ASN A 23 11.37 5.75 11.95
CA ASN A 23 10.61 6.64 12.82
C ASN A 23 9.69 5.91 13.81
N ASP A 24 9.72 4.58 13.86
CA ASP A 24 8.84 3.75 14.71
C ASP A 24 7.33 4.03 14.47
N ILE A 25 6.94 4.14 13.20
CA ILE A 25 5.56 4.42 12.77
C ILE A 25 4.97 3.20 12.05
N LEU A 26 3.68 2.92 12.28
CA LEU A 26 2.94 1.91 11.54
C LEU A 26 2.65 2.35 10.10
N LEU A 27 2.95 1.50 9.13
CA LEU A 27 2.66 1.75 7.72
C LEU A 27 1.40 0.99 7.26
N GLY A 28 0.35 1.75 6.96
CA GLY A 28 -0.86 1.26 6.30
C GLY A 28 -0.86 1.54 4.78
N VAL A 29 -1.19 0.53 3.98
CA VAL A 29 -1.28 0.66 2.51
C VAL A 29 -2.69 0.32 2.03
N ASP A 30 -3.35 1.32 1.42
CA ASP A 30 -4.54 1.09 0.61
C ASP A 30 -4.14 0.61 -0.79
N ALA A 31 -4.46 -0.65 -1.09
CA ALA A 31 -4.19 -1.33 -2.36
C ALA A 31 -5.49 -1.64 -3.13
N THR A 32 -6.55 -0.87 -2.91
CA THR A 32 -7.86 -1.04 -3.58
C THR A 32 -7.75 -1.11 -5.10
N PHE A 33 -6.95 -0.23 -5.71
CA PHE A 33 -6.78 -0.19 -7.17
C PHE A 33 -5.89 -1.33 -7.70
N ALA A 34 -4.86 -1.72 -6.95
CA ALA A 34 -3.95 -2.77 -7.38
C ALA A 34 -4.56 -4.17 -7.21
N THR A 35 -5.42 -4.37 -6.20
CA THR A 35 -5.92 -5.69 -5.76
C THR A 35 -4.78 -6.60 -5.25
N PRO A 36 -5.06 -7.64 -4.43
CA PRO A 36 -4.02 -8.56 -3.94
C PRO A 36 -3.40 -9.42 -5.06
N VAL A 37 -4.00 -9.45 -6.25
CA VAL A 37 -3.47 -10.19 -7.41
C VAL A 37 -2.21 -9.52 -7.95
N PHE A 38 -2.19 -8.19 -8.04
CA PHE A 38 -1.08 -7.44 -8.65
C PHE A 38 -0.11 -6.83 -7.65
N LEU A 39 -0.54 -6.55 -6.42
CA LEU A 39 0.32 -5.98 -5.39
C LEU A 39 -0.03 -6.56 -4.01
N ARG A 40 0.98 -7.07 -3.30
CA ARG A 40 0.85 -7.58 -1.93
C ARG A 40 1.75 -6.78 -0.99
N PRO A 41 1.31 -5.59 -0.50
CA PRO A 41 2.17 -4.70 0.27
C PRO A 41 2.74 -5.31 1.56
N LEU A 42 2.07 -6.32 2.13
CA LEU A 42 2.58 -7.07 3.28
C LEU A 42 3.91 -7.78 2.98
N GLU A 43 4.14 -8.23 1.74
CA GLU A 43 5.41 -8.85 1.34
C GLU A 43 6.57 -7.84 1.30
N PHE A 44 6.26 -6.55 1.16
CA PHE A 44 7.23 -5.46 1.17
C PHE A 44 7.51 -4.93 2.58
N GLY A 45 6.75 -5.40 3.59
CA GLY A 45 6.93 -5.00 4.98
C GLY A 45 5.97 -3.91 5.48
N ALA A 46 4.85 -3.68 4.79
CA ALA A 46 3.74 -2.90 5.34
C ALA A 46 3.09 -3.65 6.51
N ASP A 47 2.61 -2.91 7.52
CA ASP A 47 1.99 -3.48 8.71
C ASP A 47 0.50 -3.79 8.50
N ILE A 48 -0.17 -2.92 7.75
CA ILE A 48 -1.62 -3.00 7.51
C ILE A 48 -1.89 -2.82 6.02
N VAL A 49 -2.76 -3.66 5.46
CA VAL A 49 -3.28 -3.50 4.09
C VAL A 49 -4.79 -3.38 4.11
N MET A 50 -5.32 -2.41 3.37
CA MET A 50 -6.74 -2.15 3.24
C MET A 50 -7.19 -2.24 1.78
N HIS A 51 -8.41 -2.72 1.58
CA HIS A 51 -9.11 -2.68 0.30
C HIS A 51 -10.57 -2.25 0.49
N SER A 52 -11.09 -1.46 -0.46
CA SER A 52 -12.54 -1.26 -0.58
C SER A 52 -13.19 -2.42 -1.33
N THR A 53 -13.99 -3.21 -0.62
CA THR A 53 -14.71 -4.37 -1.18
C THR A 53 -15.91 -4.01 -2.05
N THR A 54 -16.18 -2.72 -2.25
CA THR A 54 -17.22 -2.25 -3.19
C THR A 54 -16.70 -2.06 -4.61
N LYS A 55 -15.42 -2.38 -4.86
CA LYS A 55 -14.70 -2.09 -6.09
C LYS A 55 -14.38 -3.37 -6.85
N TYR A 56 -13.10 -3.74 -6.90
CA TYR A 56 -12.62 -4.87 -7.69
C TYR A 56 -12.63 -6.21 -6.95
N LEU A 57 -12.95 -6.20 -5.65
CA LEU A 57 -13.10 -7.39 -4.82
C LEU A 57 -14.56 -7.82 -4.74
#